data_AF-A0A9N8EC76-F1
#
_entry.id   AF-A0A9N8EC76-F1
#
_cell.length_a   1.000
_cell.length_b   1.000
_cell.length_c   1.000
_cell.angle_alpha   90.00
_cell.angle_beta   90.00
_cell.angle_gamma   90.00
#
_symmetry.space_group_name_H-M   'P 1'
#
loop_
_entity.id
_entity.type
_entity.pdbx_description
1 polymer ?
#
loop_
_entity_poly.entity_id
_entity_poly.type
_entity_poly.pdbx_seq_one_letter_code
_entity_poly.pdbx_strand_id
1 'polypeptide(L)'
;MSVSPRLVGNCLHTLNLLNIFLYGSVIYAFGTNPQSTVFDKSWLQEGFCMPHPDVDYQTTHDLSGHVMVVISLLGLALQRCLSHRQASKSTTATESTLSKADTLTFWALIGALGHAWGHYFLAFSHREQFFPPSEESFMDDLLRSSLPEAIGKACPGLPFFWMPLVQTYMINTAKGRVAIVAFFCWFFSLLMQVRFGFSYAQSVLFAGMSVDQLLLPDSEKGFEYALWPLITTVPSGIFAWLESTSCSSNSMMQQHGHLIYDVYMASSYILFYLICWTRANYSVVKTKTV
;
A
#
# COMPACT_ATOMS: atom_id res chain seq x y z
N MET A 1 20.71 18.61 -21.30
CA MET A 1 20.89 17.15 -21.04
C MET A 1 19.56 16.61 -20.53
N SER A 2 18.95 15.61 -21.19
CA SER A 2 17.75 14.95 -20.66
C SER A 2 18.15 13.95 -19.58
N VAL A 3 17.45 13.96 -18.45
CA VAL A 3 17.68 12.99 -17.38
C VAL A 3 17.07 11.64 -17.77
N SER A 4 17.82 10.55 -17.60
CA SER A 4 17.35 9.19 -17.91
C SER A 4 16.25 8.75 -16.94
N PRO A 5 15.08 8.25 -17.41
CA PRO A 5 14.04 7.70 -16.55
C PRO A 5 14.55 6.58 -15.63
N ARG A 6 15.45 5.72 -16.13
CA ARG A 6 16.10 4.67 -15.34
C ARG A 6 16.80 5.24 -14.10
N LEU A 7 17.59 6.29 -14.27
CA LEU A 7 18.31 6.93 -13.16
C LEU A 7 17.34 7.50 -12.14
N VAL A 8 16.32 8.24 -12.59
CA VAL A 8 15.30 8.82 -11.72
C VAL A 8 14.55 7.72 -10.95
N GLY A 9 14.08 6.68 -11.64
CA GLY A 9 13.37 5.57 -11.01
C GLY A 9 14.24 4.80 -10.02
N ASN A 10 15.51 4.52 -10.34
CA ASN A 10 16.44 3.90 -9.39
C ASN A 10 16.56 4.74 -8.11
N CYS A 11 16.80 6.05 -8.25
CA CYS A 11 16.90 6.94 -7.10
C CYS A 11 15.62 6.96 -6.26
N LEU A 12 14.45 7.03 -6.89
CA LEU A 12 13.16 7.10 -6.19
C LEU A 12 12.79 5.79 -5.49
N HIS A 13 13.01 4.63 -6.12
CA HIS A 13 12.79 3.33 -5.48
C HIS A 13 13.78 3.08 -4.35
N THR A 14 15.04 3.47 -4.50
CA THR A 14 16.02 3.42 -3.41
C THR A 14 15.63 4.36 -2.27
N LEU A 15 15.18 5.59 -2.58
CA LEU A 15 14.68 6.53 -1.57
C LEU A 15 13.48 5.95 -0.83
N ASN A 16 12.54 5.31 -1.53
CA ASN A 16 11.41 4.63 -0.90
C ASN A 16 11.86 3.49 0.03
N LEU A 17 12.82 2.66 -0.39
CA LEU A 17 13.40 1.63 0.48
C LEU A 17 14.02 2.23 1.73
N LEU A 18 14.86 3.27 1.59
CA LEU A 18 15.47 3.95 2.72
C LEU A 18 14.41 4.53 3.66
N ASN A 19 13.36 5.14 3.11
CA ASN A 19 12.24 5.67 3.88
C ASN A 19 11.55 4.56 4.69
N ILE A 20 11.28 3.41 4.08
CA ILE A 20 10.62 2.28 4.74
C ILE A 20 11.50 1.67 5.82
N PHE A 21 12.78 1.44 5.53
CA PHE A 21 13.72 0.93 6.51
C PHE A 21 13.86 1.88 7.69
N LEU A 22 13.93 3.19 7.43
CA LEU A 22 13.96 4.19 8.48
C LEU A 22 12.65 4.18 9.29
N TYR A 23 11.50 4.23 8.64
CA TYR A 23 10.19 4.22 9.28
C TYR A 23 9.99 2.98 10.16
N GLY A 24 10.22 1.78 9.60
CA GLY A 24 10.13 0.53 10.33
C GLY A 24 11.13 0.45 11.50
N SER A 25 12.37 0.90 11.31
CA SER A 25 13.38 0.91 12.38
C SER A 25 13.00 1.86 13.51
N VAL A 26 12.44 3.03 13.19
CA VAL A 26 11.99 4.01 14.18
C VAL A 26 10.75 3.50 14.93
N ILE A 27 9.78 2.87 14.24
CA ILE A 27 8.66 2.17 14.90
C ILE A 27 9.18 1.08 15.82
N TYR A 28 10.11 0.26 15.38
CA TYR A 28 10.66 -0.81 16.20
C TYR A 28 11.39 -0.27 17.44
N ALA A 29 12.20 0.78 17.28
CA ALA A 29 12.99 1.35 18.37
C ALA A 29 12.16 2.17 19.36
N PHE A 30 11.10 2.85 18.90
CA PHE A 30 10.39 3.85 19.69
C PHE A 30 8.88 3.61 19.82
N GLY A 31 8.28 2.76 18.98
CA GLY A 31 6.84 2.50 18.95
C GLY A 31 6.31 1.77 20.18
N THR A 32 7.15 1.02 20.89
CA THR A 32 6.79 0.37 22.16
C THR A 32 7.10 1.24 23.38
N ASN A 33 7.75 2.38 23.20
CA ASN A 33 8.07 3.29 24.29
C ASN A 33 6.99 4.38 24.45
N PRO A 34 6.12 4.31 25.48
CA PRO A 34 5.06 5.29 25.69
C PRO A 34 5.58 6.70 26.02
N GLN A 35 6.87 6.83 26.36
CA GLN A 35 7.55 8.11 26.59
C GLN A 35 8.27 8.63 25.34
N SER A 36 8.13 7.96 24.18
CA SER A 36 8.69 8.43 22.93
C SER A 36 8.15 9.82 22.59
N THR A 37 9.04 10.74 22.25
CA THR A 37 8.70 12.07 21.72
C THR A 37 8.78 12.10 20.19
N VAL A 38 9.09 10.96 19.56
CA VAL A 38 9.22 10.87 18.09
C VAL A 38 7.84 10.75 17.44
N PHE A 39 6.98 9.91 18.02
CA PHE A 39 5.63 9.66 17.52
C PHE A 39 4.58 10.39 18.35
N ASP A 40 3.46 10.69 17.73
CA ASP A 40 2.30 11.25 18.42
C ASP A 40 1.74 10.23 19.41
N LYS A 41 1.29 10.70 20.58
CA LYS A 41 0.78 9.81 21.64
C LYS A 41 -0.47 9.06 21.24
N SER A 42 -1.39 9.72 20.53
CA SER A 42 -2.61 9.07 20.06
C SER A 42 -2.29 8.01 19.02
N TRP A 43 -1.35 8.30 18.12
CA TRP A 43 -0.88 7.31 17.16
C TRP A 43 -0.15 6.13 17.83
N LEU A 44 0.66 6.36 18.86
CA LEU A 44 1.30 5.27 19.62
C LEU A 44 0.28 4.34 20.27
N GLN A 45 -0.86 4.86 20.71
CA GLN A 45 -1.91 4.08 21.36
C GLN A 45 -2.71 3.26 20.34
N GLU A 46 -3.12 3.89 19.25
CA GLU A 46 -4.07 3.33 18.29
C GLU A 46 -3.41 2.68 17.07
N GLY A 47 -2.16 3.05 16.77
CA GLY A 47 -1.43 2.69 15.56
C GLY A 47 -1.81 3.50 14.31
N PHE A 48 -2.79 4.41 14.43
CA PHE A 48 -3.35 5.22 13.35
C PHE A 48 -3.89 6.55 13.85
N CYS A 49 -4.15 7.48 12.92
CA CYS A 49 -4.84 8.73 13.21
C CYS A 49 -6.33 8.67 12.97
N MET A 50 -7.03 8.32 14.05
CA MET A 50 -8.43 7.98 14.04
C MET A 50 -9.18 8.58 15.23
N PRO A 51 -10.23 9.36 15.00
CA PRO A 51 -11.17 9.73 16.05
C PRO A 51 -12.15 8.57 16.27
N HIS A 52 -12.40 8.21 17.53
CA HIS A 52 -13.53 7.37 17.94
C HIS A 52 -13.54 5.93 17.37
N PRO A 53 -12.72 5.00 17.90
CA PRO A 53 -12.77 3.59 17.51
C PRO A 53 -14.12 2.90 17.82
N ASP A 54 -14.94 3.53 18.67
CA ASP A 54 -16.14 2.93 19.26
C ASP A 54 -17.48 3.34 18.61
N VAL A 55 -17.49 4.20 17.58
CA VAL A 55 -18.74 4.70 16.98
C VAL A 55 -18.99 4.12 15.60
N ASP A 56 -20.02 3.28 15.48
CA ASP A 56 -20.37 2.59 14.24
C ASP A 56 -20.59 3.52 13.04
N TYR A 57 -20.01 3.15 11.90
CA TYR A 57 -20.05 3.88 10.62
C TYR A 57 -19.46 5.30 10.64
N GLN A 58 -18.97 5.75 11.80
CA GLN A 58 -18.18 6.97 11.96
C GLN A 58 -16.73 6.68 12.36
N THR A 59 -16.38 5.41 12.62
CA THR A 59 -14.98 5.01 12.72
C THR A 59 -14.27 5.35 11.41
N THR A 60 -13.07 5.92 11.52
CA THR A 60 -12.22 6.18 10.37
C THR A 60 -11.84 4.91 9.62
N HIS A 61 -11.83 3.73 10.25
CA HIS A 61 -11.60 2.48 9.52
C HIS A 61 -12.73 2.17 8.54
N ASP A 62 -13.99 2.18 8.98
CA ASP A 62 -15.11 1.94 8.06
C ASP A 62 -15.12 2.98 6.95
N LEU A 63 -15.00 4.27 7.29
CA LEU A 63 -15.03 5.36 6.31
C LEU A 63 -13.89 5.25 5.30
N SER A 64 -12.66 4.97 5.76
CA SER A 64 -11.51 4.83 4.87
C SER A 64 -11.62 3.60 3.98
N GLY A 65 -12.11 2.49 4.53
CA GLY A 65 -12.49 1.30 3.75
C GLY A 65 -13.51 1.63 2.64
N HIS A 66 -14.61 2.31 2.97
CA HIS A 66 -15.65 2.67 2.02
C HIS A 66 -15.13 3.58 0.90
N VAL A 67 -14.46 4.67 1.27
CA VAL A 67 -13.96 5.63 0.30
C VAL A 67 -12.93 4.98 -0.62
N MET A 68 -12.04 4.15 -0.07
CA MET A 68 -11.03 3.46 -0.87
C MET A 68 -11.66 2.42 -1.81
N VAL A 69 -12.71 1.69 -1.40
CA VAL A 69 -13.48 0.82 -2.30
C VAL A 69 -14.05 1.62 -3.47
N VAL A 70 -14.73 2.73 -3.18
CA VAL A 70 -15.36 3.57 -4.22
C VAL A 70 -14.31 4.09 -5.20
N ILE A 71 -13.22 4.69 -4.71
CA ILE A 71 -12.15 5.22 -5.57
C ILE A 71 -11.52 4.09 -6.39
N SER A 72 -11.27 2.92 -5.79
CA SER A 72 -10.63 1.80 -6.49
C SER A 72 -11.52 1.22 -7.60
N LEU A 73 -12.83 1.08 -7.35
CA LEU A 73 -13.79 0.63 -8.36
C LEU A 73 -13.93 1.65 -9.51
N LEU A 74 -13.98 2.94 -9.19
CA LEU A 74 -13.97 4.00 -10.21
C LEU A 74 -12.67 3.98 -11.02
N GLY A 75 -11.52 3.76 -10.36
CA GLY A 75 -10.23 3.60 -11.00
C GLY A 75 -10.19 2.42 -11.98
N LEU A 76 -10.69 1.26 -11.55
CA LEU A 76 -10.76 0.04 -12.39
C LEU A 76 -11.69 0.25 -13.60
N ALA A 77 -12.85 0.87 -13.38
CA ALA A 77 -13.79 1.18 -14.45
C ALA A 77 -13.17 2.17 -15.46
N LEU A 78 -12.54 3.25 -14.96
CA LEU A 78 -11.85 4.24 -15.79
C LEU A 78 -10.73 3.59 -16.60
N GLN A 79 -9.86 2.82 -15.93
CA GLN A 79 -8.78 2.07 -16.57
C GLN A 79 -9.35 1.22 -17.70
N ARG A 80 -10.34 0.37 -17.42
CA ARG A 80 -10.95 -0.51 -18.42
C ARG A 80 -11.51 0.26 -19.62
N CYS A 81 -12.21 1.37 -19.37
CA CYS A 81 -12.75 2.22 -20.43
C CYS A 81 -11.65 2.81 -21.31
N LEU A 82 -10.55 3.27 -20.72
CA LEU A 82 -9.44 3.89 -21.43
C LEU A 82 -8.59 2.85 -22.19
N SER A 83 -8.26 1.71 -21.59
CA SER A 83 -7.55 0.61 -22.26
C SER A 83 -8.35 0.12 -23.48
N HIS A 84 -9.68 -0.03 -23.36
CA HIS A 84 -10.54 -0.46 -24.47
C HIS A 84 -10.53 0.56 -25.63
N ARG A 85 -10.61 1.86 -25.32
CA ARG A 85 -10.51 2.92 -26.33
C ARG A 85 -9.15 2.97 -27.03
N GLN A 86 -8.10 2.49 -26.37
CA GLN A 86 -6.77 2.43 -26.95
C GLN A 86 -6.58 1.20 -27.83
N ALA A 87 -7.07 0.04 -27.39
CA ALA A 87 -7.03 -1.19 -28.18
C ALA A 87 -7.69 -1.00 -29.56
N SER A 88 -8.76 -0.22 -29.65
CA SER A 88 -9.43 0.08 -30.94
C SER A 88 -8.65 1.03 -31.86
N LYS A 89 -7.62 1.73 -31.35
CA LYS A 89 -6.80 2.70 -32.09
C LYS A 89 -5.36 2.22 -32.31
N SER A 90 -4.98 1.08 -31.72
CA SER A 90 -3.58 0.75 -31.47
C SER A 90 -2.83 0.32 -32.72
N THR A 91 -1.62 0.88 -32.88
CA THR A 91 -0.50 0.30 -33.64
C THR A 91 0.44 -0.42 -32.67
N THR A 92 1.19 -1.42 -33.12
CA THR A 92 2.05 -2.31 -32.30
C THR A 92 2.96 -1.59 -31.28
N ALA A 93 3.46 -0.40 -31.60
CA ALA A 93 4.33 0.35 -30.69
C ALA A 93 3.60 0.94 -29.46
N THR A 94 2.33 1.35 -29.63
CA THR A 94 1.51 1.99 -28.58
C THR A 94 1.04 0.96 -27.53
N GLU A 95 0.97 -0.30 -27.94
CA GLU A 95 0.52 -1.43 -27.13
C GLU A 95 1.51 -1.76 -26.01
N SER A 96 2.82 -1.68 -26.29
CA SER A 96 3.86 -2.01 -25.30
C SER A 96 3.93 -1.00 -24.14
N THR A 97 3.71 0.29 -24.41
CA THR A 97 3.92 1.35 -23.40
C THR A 97 2.81 1.33 -22.34
N LEU A 98 1.55 1.17 -22.76
CA LEU A 98 0.44 1.12 -21.82
C LEU A 98 0.25 -0.23 -21.15
N SER A 99 0.66 -1.34 -21.77
CA SER A 99 0.51 -2.68 -21.15
C SER A 99 1.15 -2.74 -19.76
N LYS A 100 2.30 -2.09 -19.57
CA LYS A 100 2.96 -2.00 -18.26
C LYS A 100 2.17 -1.16 -17.25
N ALA A 101 1.71 0.02 -17.67
CA ALA A 101 0.89 0.89 -16.81
C ALA A 101 -0.45 0.23 -16.45
N ASP A 102 -1.09 -0.44 -17.42
CA ASP A 102 -2.31 -1.22 -17.21
C ASP A 102 -2.10 -2.29 -16.14
N THR A 103 -1.02 -3.07 -16.26
CA THR A 103 -0.73 -4.15 -15.32
C THR A 103 -0.46 -3.62 -13.91
N LEU A 104 0.38 -2.58 -13.79
CA LEU A 104 0.73 -1.96 -12.50
C LEU A 104 -0.51 -1.36 -11.82
N THR A 105 -1.28 -0.54 -12.55
CA THR A 105 -2.48 0.11 -12.01
C THR A 105 -3.55 -0.91 -11.63
N PHE A 106 -3.77 -1.94 -12.45
CA PHE A 106 -4.77 -2.97 -12.14
C PHE A 106 -4.46 -3.65 -10.81
N TRP A 107 -3.24 -4.18 -10.65
CA TRP A 107 -2.87 -4.89 -9.43
C TRP A 107 -2.81 -3.97 -8.21
N ALA A 108 -2.41 -2.71 -8.37
CA ALA A 108 -2.42 -1.76 -7.27
C ALA A 108 -3.84 -1.39 -6.81
N LEU A 109 -4.79 -1.24 -7.74
CA LEU A 109 -6.20 -1.01 -7.40
C LEU A 109 -6.83 -2.25 -6.74
N ILE A 110 -6.48 -3.46 -7.19
CA ILE A 110 -6.85 -4.71 -6.48
C ILE A 110 -6.21 -4.75 -5.09
N GLY A 111 -4.96 -4.33 -4.95
CA GLY A 111 -4.28 -4.19 -3.66
C GLY A 111 -4.99 -3.19 -2.74
N ALA A 112 -5.46 -2.05 -3.27
CA ALA A 112 -6.23 -1.05 -2.52
C ALA A 112 -7.58 -1.61 -2.06
N LEU A 113 -8.27 -2.41 -2.89
CA LEU A 113 -9.47 -3.15 -2.45
C LEU A 113 -9.16 -4.13 -1.32
N GLY A 114 -8.04 -4.85 -1.41
CA GLY A 114 -7.56 -5.73 -0.33
C GLY A 114 -7.27 -4.97 0.97
N HIS A 115 -6.65 -3.80 0.87
CA HIS A 115 -6.41 -2.90 2.01
C HIS A 115 -7.73 -2.42 2.62
N ALA A 116 -8.72 -2.04 1.80
CA ALA A 116 -10.05 -1.65 2.30
C ALA A 116 -10.73 -2.80 3.04
N TRP A 117 -10.57 -4.02 2.54
CA TRP A 117 -11.05 -5.21 3.23
C TRP A 117 -10.37 -5.42 4.58
N GLY A 118 -9.08 -5.09 4.67
CA GLY A 118 -8.34 -5.02 5.93
C GLY A 118 -9.02 -4.08 6.93
N HIS A 119 -9.45 -2.90 6.51
CA HIS A 119 -10.15 -1.96 7.39
C HIS A 119 -11.48 -2.51 7.92
N TYR A 120 -12.31 -3.10 7.05
CA TYR A 120 -13.55 -3.73 7.49
C TYR A 120 -13.30 -4.89 8.44
N PHE A 121 -12.25 -5.67 8.16
CA PHE A 121 -11.86 -6.77 9.02
C PHE A 121 -11.38 -6.30 10.39
N LEU A 122 -10.61 -5.21 10.47
CA LEU A 122 -10.24 -4.61 11.75
C LEU A 122 -11.45 -4.05 12.49
N ALA A 123 -12.30 -3.27 11.82
CA ALA A 123 -13.49 -2.69 12.44
C ALA A 123 -14.42 -3.79 12.98
N PHE A 124 -14.63 -4.85 12.20
CA PHE A 124 -15.37 -6.03 12.63
C PHE A 124 -14.71 -6.71 13.83
N SER A 125 -13.39 -6.95 13.75
CA SER A 125 -12.65 -7.64 14.82
C SER A 125 -12.63 -6.85 16.12
N HIS A 126 -12.62 -5.51 16.05
CA HIS A 126 -12.71 -4.64 17.22
C HIS A 126 -14.09 -4.74 17.88
N ARG A 127 -15.17 -4.68 17.07
CA ARG A 127 -16.56 -4.80 17.55
C ARG A 127 -16.83 -6.16 18.20
N GLU A 128 -16.36 -7.23 17.58
CA GLU A 128 -16.58 -8.60 18.04
C GLU A 128 -15.54 -9.06 19.07
N GLN A 129 -14.59 -8.19 19.44
CA GLN A 129 -13.48 -8.52 20.36
C GLN A 129 -12.70 -9.77 19.91
N PHE A 130 -12.57 -9.94 18.59
CA PHE A 130 -11.91 -11.09 17.98
C PHE A 130 -10.38 -11.01 18.15
N PHE A 131 -9.84 -9.80 18.28
CA PHE A 131 -8.41 -9.57 18.51
C PHE A 131 -8.10 -9.15 19.94
N PRO A 132 -6.89 -9.50 20.42
CA PRO A 132 -6.45 -9.08 21.74
C PRO A 132 -6.35 -7.55 21.83
N PRO A 133 -6.24 -7.00 23.05
CA PRO A 133 -5.99 -5.58 23.26
C PRO A 133 -4.81 -5.08 22.41
N SER A 134 -4.88 -3.83 21.96
CA SER A 134 -3.95 -3.21 21.00
C SER A 134 -2.46 -3.26 21.41
N GLU A 135 -2.18 -3.40 22.71
CA GLU A 135 -0.84 -3.48 23.30
C GLU A 135 -0.19 -4.87 23.19
N GLU A 136 -0.99 -5.92 22.98
CA GLU A 136 -0.49 -7.30 22.88
C GLU A 136 -0.03 -7.62 21.45
N SER A 137 0.94 -8.52 21.32
CA SER A 137 1.27 -9.09 20.02
C SER A 137 0.31 -10.22 19.66
N PHE A 138 0.16 -10.49 18.36
CA PHE A 138 -0.57 -11.67 17.90
C PHE A 138 0.02 -12.97 18.47
N MET A 139 1.34 -13.06 18.61
CA MET A 139 2.01 -14.22 19.20
C MET A 139 1.60 -14.44 20.66
N ASP A 140 1.47 -13.38 21.46
CA ASP A 140 1.06 -13.49 22.86
C ASP A 140 -0.36 -14.09 22.99
N ASP A 141 -1.28 -13.66 22.12
CA ASP A 141 -2.63 -14.23 22.04
C ASP A 141 -2.62 -15.70 21.58
N LEU A 142 -1.81 -16.03 20.57
CA LEU A 142 -1.67 -17.41 20.08
C LEU A 142 -1.10 -18.35 21.14
N LEU A 143 -0.15 -17.89 21.96
CA LEU A 143 0.45 -18.70 23.03
C LEU A 143 -0.51 -18.97 24.19
N ARG A 144 -1.53 -18.13 24.37
CA ARG A 144 -2.59 -18.32 25.38
C ARG A 144 -3.79 -19.10 24.85
N SER A 145 -3.97 -19.11 23.53
CA SER A 145 -5.06 -19.80 22.84
C SER A 145 -4.89 -21.32 22.90
N SER A 146 -6.00 -22.05 22.77
CA SER A 146 -5.93 -23.51 22.54
C SER A 146 -5.29 -23.80 21.17
N LEU A 147 -4.66 -24.97 20.98
CA LEU A 147 -4.02 -25.32 19.69
C LEU A 147 -4.98 -25.19 18.48
N PRO A 148 -6.23 -25.67 18.52
CA PRO A 148 -7.17 -25.49 17.40
C PRO A 148 -7.50 -24.03 17.13
N GLU A 149 -7.63 -23.21 18.17
CA GLU A 149 -7.90 -21.78 18.07
C GLU A 149 -6.70 -21.03 17.50
N ALA A 150 -5.48 -21.32 17.96
CA ALA A 150 -4.25 -20.73 17.45
C ALA A 150 -4.07 -21.04 15.96
N ILE A 151 -4.34 -22.29 15.55
CA ILE A 151 -4.36 -22.68 14.13
C ILE A 151 -5.43 -21.90 13.37
N GLY A 152 -6.65 -21.77 13.91
CA GLY A 152 -7.75 -21.04 13.30
C GLY A 152 -7.48 -19.55 13.11
N LYS A 153 -6.77 -18.90 14.06
CA LYS A 153 -6.38 -17.49 13.97
C LYS A 153 -5.21 -17.28 13.01
N ALA A 154 -4.16 -18.11 13.09
CA ALA A 154 -2.90 -17.86 12.38
C ALA A 154 -2.88 -18.41 10.95
N CYS A 155 -3.38 -19.64 10.73
CA CYS A 155 -3.23 -20.34 9.45
C CYS A 155 -3.95 -19.68 8.27
N PRO A 156 -5.16 -19.09 8.41
CA PRO A 156 -5.80 -18.42 7.28
C PRO A 156 -5.03 -17.18 6.81
N GLY A 157 -4.30 -16.51 7.70
CA GLY A 157 -3.58 -15.27 7.39
C GLY A 157 -2.54 -15.43 6.28
N LEU A 158 -1.87 -16.58 6.17
CA LEU A 158 -0.84 -16.78 5.16
C LEU A 158 -1.41 -16.95 3.73
N PRO A 159 -2.24 -17.98 3.43
CA PRO A 159 -2.71 -18.22 2.07
C PRO A 159 -3.81 -17.26 1.62
N PHE A 160 -4.62 -16.70 2.53
CA PHE A 160 -5.76 -15.87 2.16
C PHE A 160 -5.49 -14.36 2.25
N PHE A 161 -4.49 -13.94 3.03
CA PHE A 161 -4.13 -12.53 3.16
C PHE A 161 -2.73 -12.25 2.60
N TRP A 162 -1.68 -12.77 3.23
CA TRP A 162 -0.30 -12.40 2.88
C TRP A 162 0.14 -12.84 1.47
N MET A 163 -0.20 -14.06 1.04
CA MET A 163 0.19 -14.53 -0.30
C MET A 163 -0.43 -13.70 -1.44
N PRO A 164 -1.77 -13.50 -1.48
CA PRO A 164 -2.38 -12.61 -2.47
C PRO A 164 -1.84 -11.18 -2.39
N LEU A 165 -1.69 -10.66 -1.17
CA LEU A 165 -1.27 -9.27 -0.95
C LEU A 165 0.18 -9.02 -1.39
N VAL A 166 1.13 -9.89 -1.05
CA VAL A 166 2.52 -9.76 -1.54
C VAL A 166 2.59 -9.92 -3.06
N GLN A 167 1.75 -10.79 -3.64
CA GLN A 167 1.69 -10.97 -5.09
C GLN A 167 1.26 -9.70 -5.84
N THR A 168 0.40 -8.85 -5.26
CA THR A 168 -0.02 -7.59 -5.92
C THR A 168 1.09 -6.53 -5.94
N TYR A 169 2.08 -6.62 -5.04
CA TYR A 169 3.20 -5.69 -4.96
C TYR A 169 4.48 -6.23 -5.62
N MET A 170 4.62 -7.56 -5.74
CA MET A 170 5.75 -8.23 -6.38
C MET A 170 5.33 -8.90 -7.69
N ILE A 171 4.70 -8.13 -8.59
CA ILE A 171 4.04 -8.65 -9.80
C ILE A 171 5.00 -9.34 -10.78
N ASN A 172 6.28 -8.96 -10.79
CA ASN A 172 7.28 -9.52 -11.70
C ASN A 172 8.06 -10.69 -11.07
N THR A 173 7.76 -11.00 -9.81
CA THR A 173 8.45 -12.04 -9.05
C THR A 173 7.74 -13.39 -9.19
N ALA A 174 8.53 -14.45 -9.36
CA ALA A 174 8.00 -15.82 -9.44
C ALA A 174 7.24 -16.22 -8.15
N LYS A 175 6.09 -16.89 -8.30
CA LYS A 175 5.17 -17.26 -7.19
C LYS A 175 5.85 -17.97 -6.02
N GLY A 176 6.84 -18.82 -6.28
CA GLY A 176 7.60 -19.49 -5.21
C GLY A 176 8.39 -18.53 -4.32
N ARG A 177 8.98 -17.47 -4.92
CA ARG A 177 9.67 -16.42 -4.15
C ARG A 177 8.67 -15.53 -3.42
N VAL A 178 7.54 -15.22 -4.05
CA VAL A 178 6.42 -14.52 -3.40
C VAL A 178 5.93 -15.30 -2.16
N ALA A 179 5.78 -16.62 -2.26
CA ALA A 179 5.38 -17.45 -1.12
C ALA A 179 6.39 -17.41 0.04
N ILE A 180 7.70 -17.44 -0.27
CA ILE A 180 8.75 -17.31 0.75
C ILE A 180 8.67 -15.93 1.43
N VAL A 181 8.56 -14.84 0.66
CA VAL A 181 8.43 -13.49 1.22
C VAL A 181 7.15 -13.37 2.04
N ALA A 182 6.01 -13.87 1.54
CA ALA A 182 4.75 -13.87 2.25
C ALA A 182 4.81 -14.65 3.57
N PHE A 183 5.52 -15.78 3.61
CA PHE A 183 5.75 -16.54 4.84
C PHE A 183 6.51 -15.71 5.88
N PHE A 184 7.60 -15.04 5.49
CA PHE A 184 8.33 -14.16 6.41
C PHE A 184 7.48 -12.97 6.84
N CYS A 185 6.76 -12.34 5.89
CA CYS A 185 5.87 -11.23 6.20
C CYS A 185 4.82 -11.62 7.25
N TRP A 186 4.18 -12.77 7.04
CA TRP A 186 3.24 -13.35 7.99
C TRP A 186 3.90 -13.65 9.34
N PHE A 187 5.02 -14.37 9.36
CA PHE A 187 5.72 -14.74 10.60
C PHE A 187 6.09 -13.51 11.43
N PHE A 188 6.72 -12.51 10.83
CA PHE A 188 7.09 -11.28 11.54
C PHE A 188 5.87 -10.45 11.93
N SER A 189 4.76 -10.49 11.18
CA SER A 189 3.51 -9.84 11.61
C SER A 189 2.96 -10.42 12.90
N LEU A 190 3.20 -11.71 13.17
CA LEU A 190 2.79 -12.33 14.44
C LEU A 190 3.57 -11.77 15.63
N LEU A 191 4.80 -11.32 15.42
CA LEU A 191 5.67 -10.79 16.47
C LEU A 191 5.41 -9.30 16.77
N MET A 192 4.64 -8.62 15.92
CA MET A 192 4.33 -7.21 16.09
C MET A 192 3.10 -7.03 16.99
N GLN A 193 3.08 -5.92 17.74
CA GLN A 193 1.85 -5.46 18.40
C GLN A 193 0.77 -5.22 17.36
N VAL A 194 -0.48 -5.63 17.66
CA VAL A 194 -1.60 -5.59 16.72
C VAL A 194 -1.79 -4.20 16.12
N ARG A 195 -1.66 -3.14 16.94
CA ARG A 195 -1.77 -1.74 16.50
C ARG A 195 -0.81 -1.34 15.38
N PHE A 196 0.38 -1.94 15.31
CA PHE A 196 1.35 -1.63 14.25
C PHE A 196 1.23 -2.53 13.02
N GLY A 197 0.25 -3.46 12.99
CA GLY A 197 0.10 -4.44 11.93
C GLY A 197 -0.05 -3.84 10.52
N PHE A 198 -0.79 -2.75 10.37
CA PHE A 198 -0.95 -2.07 9.08
C PHE A 198 0.29 -1.30 8.66
N SER A 199 0.88 -0.53 9.58
CA SER A 199 2.15 0.18 9.31
C SER A 199 3.23 -0.82 8.87
N TYR A 200 3.26 -1.99 9.50
CA TYR A 200 4.11 -3.11 9.11
C TYR A 200 3.76 -3.64 7.72
N ALA A 201 2.49 -3.96 7.45
CA ALA A 201 2.04 -4.48 6.16
C ALA A 201 2.37 -3.51 5.01
N GLN A 202 2.05 -2.23 5.17
CA GLN A 202 2.41 -1.20 4.20
C GLN A 202 3.93 -1.14 3.95
N SER A 203 4.73 -1.16 5.02
CA SER A 203 6.20 -1.12 4.92
C SER A 203 6.72 -2.28 4.08
N VAL A 204 6.32 -3.51 4.39
CA VAL A 204 6.82 -4.69 3.64
C VAL A 204 6.32 -4.70 2.19
N LEU A 205 5.11 -4.21 1.92
CA LEU A 205 4.57 -4.17 0.56
C LEU A 205 5.25 -3.12 -0.32
N PHE A 206 5.47 -1.91 0.20
CA PHE A 206 6.20 -0.89 -0.54
C PHE A 206 7.67 -1.27 -0.71
N ALA A 207 8.27 -1.98 0.26
CA ALA A 207 9.63 -2.48 0.12
C ALA A 207 9.70 -3.57 -0.95
N GLY A 208 8.78 -4.54 -0.90
CA GLY A 208 8.64 -5.59 -1.90
C GLY A 208 8.48 -5.02 -3.31
N MET A 209 7.62 -4.02 -3.47
CA MET A 209 7.43 -3.32 -4.74
C MET A 209 8.69 -2.61 -5.22
N SER A 210 9.37 -1.83 -4.36
CA SER A 210 10.61 -1.16 -4.78
C SER A 210 11.72 -2.15 -5.11
N VAL A 211 11.84 -3.26 -4.39
CA VAL A 211 12.79 -4.33 -4.75
C VAL A 211 12.43 -4.97 -6.08
N ASP A 212 11.17 -5.37 -6.28
CA ASP A 212 10.67 -5.97 -7.53
C ASP A 212 10.96 -5.05 -8.73
N GLN A 213 10.69 -3.74 -8.58
CA GLN A 213 10.95 -2.75 -9.61
C GLN A 213 12.45 -2.52 -9.86
N LEU A 214 13.28 -2.42 -8.80
CA LEU A 214 14.73 -2.23 -8.94
C LEU A 214 15.42 -3.41 -9.66
N LEU A 215 14.88 -4.63 -9.49
CA LEU A 215 15.40 -5.85 -10.12
C LEU A 215 14.97 -6.04 -11.57
N LEU A 216 14.11 -5.16 -12.11
CA LEU A 216 13.72 -5.23 -13.51
C LEU A 216 14.94 -5.09 -14.45
N PRO A 217 14.92 -5.76 -15.62
CA PRO A 217 15.88 -5.52 -16.67
C PRO A 217 15.89 -4.05 -17.11
N ASP A 218 17.06 -3.54 -17.52
CA ASP A 218 17.20 -2.14 -17.94
C ASP A 218 16.29 -1.77 -19.12
N SER A 219 15.99 -2.72 -20.00
CA SER A 219 15.04 -2.55 -21.12
C SER A 219 13.61 -2.24 -20.67
N GLU A 220 13.26 -2.56 -19.43
CA GLU A 220 11.91 -2.35 -18.87
C GLU A 220 11.83 -1.09 -17.99
N LYS A 221 12.94 -0.41 -17.73
CA LYS A 221 13.01 0.77 -16.86
C LYS A 221 12.69 2.07 -17.61
N GLY A 222 11.46 2.11 -18.12
CA GLY A 222 10.89 3.23 -18.88
C GLY A 222 10.46 4.42 -18.02
N PHE A 223 9.59 5.26 -18.60
CA PHE A 223 9.02 6.42 -17.92
C PHE A 223 8.10 6.01 -16.76
N GLU A 224 7.32 4.97 -16.97
CA GLU A 224 6.38 4.38 -16.01
C GLU A 224 7.12 3.95 -14.74
N TYR A 225 8.32 3.38 -14.91
CA TYR A 225 9.21 2.97 -13.82
C TYR A 225 9.65 4.14 -12.93
N ALA A 226 9.93 5.30 -13.52
CA ALA A 226 10.30 6.51 -12.78
C ALA A 226 9.10 7.22 -12.17
N LEU A 227 7.99 7.26 -12.91
CA LEU A 227 6.78 7.96 -12.52
C LEU A 227 6.06 7.27 -11.36
N TRP A 228 6.06 5.93 -11.33
CA TRP A 228 5.38 5.16 -10.31
C TRP A 228 5.77 5.58 -8.89
N PRO A 229 7.04 5.41 -8.44
CA PRO A 229 7.41 5.74 -7.07
C PRO A 229 7.28 7.23 -6.75
N LEU A 230 7.38 8.10 -7.77
CA LEU A 230 7.18 9.54 -7.61
C LEU A 230 5.76 9.89 -7.19
N ILE A 231 4.77 9.21 -7.77
CA ILE A 231 3.35 9.50 -7.58
C ILE A 231 2.73 8.64 -6.49
N THR A 232 3.23 7.43 -6.27
CA THR A 232 2.57 6.46 -5.40
C THR A 232 3.35 6.31 -4.09
N THR A 233 4.46 5.58 -4.13
CA THR A 233 5.12 5.09 -2.91
C THR A 233 5.82 6.17 -2.10
N VAL A 234 6.55 7.09 -2.74
CA VAL A 234 7.29 8.13 -2.00
C VAL A 234 6.35 9.05 -1.23
N PRO A 235 5.30 9.62 -1.86
CA PRO A 235 4.39 10.48 -1.10
C PRO A 235 3.55 9.71 -0.08
N SER A 236 3.15 8.46 -0.36
CA SER A 236 2.52 7.62 0.67
C SER A 236 3.44 7.42 1.88
N GLY A 237 4.75 7.24 1.67
CA GLY A 237 5.74 7.23 2.74
C GLY A 237 5.78 8.52 3.56
N ILE A 238 5.62 9.68 2.91
CA ILE A 238 5.53 10.99 3.59
C ILE A 238 4.24 11.07 4.41
N PHE A 239 3.10 10.66 3.86
CA PHE A 239 1.83 10.67 4.59
C PHE A 239 1.87 9.74 5.82
N ALA A 240 2.52 8.57 5.73
CA ALA A 240 2.72 7.69 6.89
C ALA A 240 3.53 8.35 8.02
N TRP A 241 4.58 9.11 7.67
CA TRP A 241 5.32 9.92 8.64
C TRP A 241 4.46 11.05 9.24
N LEU A 242 3.71 11.76 8.41
CA LEU A 242 2.83 12.84 8.87
C LEU A 242 1.75 12.30 9.81
N GLU A 243 1.14 11.18 9.46
CA GLU A 243 0.18 10.48 10.31
C GLU A 243 0.82 10.12 11.67
N SER A 244 1.92 9.38 11.65
CA SER A 244 2.55 8.87 12.86
C SER A 244 3.14 9.94 13.79
N THR A 245 3.55 11.10 13.27
CA THR A 245 4.22 12.16 14.04
C THR A 245 3.35 13.38 14.34
N SER A 246 2.26 13.58 13.59
CA SER A 246 1.45 14.80 13.66
C SER A 246 -0.03 14.53 13.88
N CYS A 247 -0.36 13.35 14.40
CA CYS A 247 -1.72 12.86 14.60
C CYS A 247 -2.62 13.85 15.35
N SER A 248 -2.13 14.36 16.49
CA SER A 248 -2.84 15.28 17.36
C SER A 248 -2.47 16.74 17.09
N SER A 249 -1.70 17.02 16.03
CA SER A 249 -1.19 18.37 15.74
C SER A 249 -2.28 19.38 15.39
N ASN A 250 -3.36 18.92 14.76
CA ASN A 250 -4.51 19.73 14.37
C ASN A 250 -5.76 18.86 14.15
N SER A 251 -6.93 19.50 14.13
CA SER A 251 -8.22 18.82 13.99
C SER A 251 -8.38 18.02 12.70
N MET A 252 -7.79 18.47 11.58
CA MET A 252 -7.86 17.76 10.31
C MET A 252 -7.10 16.43 10.36
N MET A 253 -5.86 16.43 10.87
CA MET A 253 -5.06 15.21 11.02
C MET A 253 -5.68 14.26 12.05
N GLN A 254 -6.20 14.82 13.14
CA GLN A 254 -6.87 14.04 14.18
C GLN A 254 -8.12 13.34 13.65
N GLN A 255 -8.89 14.01 12.77
CA GLN A 255 -10.16 13.47 12.28
C GLN A 255 -10.02 12.62 11.01
N HIS A 256 -9.05 12.96 10.16
CA HIS A 256 -8.98 12.46 8.79
C HIS A 256 -7.57 12.04 8.37
N GLY A 257 -6.58 12.01 9.27
CA GLY A 257 -5.20 11.68 8.92
C GLY A 257 -5.08 10.35 8.16
N HIS A 258 -5.65 9.29 8.72
CA HIS A 258 -5.66 7.96 8.09
C HIS A 258 -6.49 7.93 6.79
N LEU A 259 -7.66 8.59 6.79
CA LEU A 259 -8.51 8.69 5.60
C LEU A 259 -7.80 9.40 4.43
N ILE A 260 -7.08 10.49 4.71
CA ILE A 260 -6.30 11.24 3.72
C ILE A 260 -5.22 10.33 3.11
N TYR A 261 -4.54 9.53 3.94
CA TYR A 261 -3.54 8.56 3.51
C TYR A 261 -4.15 7.53 2.53
N ASP A 262 -5.29 6.91 2.88
CA ASP A 262 -5.94 5.89 2.05
C ASP A 262 -6.51 6.45 0.74
N VAL A 263 -7.16 7.62 0.82
CA VAL A 263 -7.65 8.35 -0.36
C VAL A 263 -6.50 8.66 -1.30
N TYR A 264 -5.38 9.14 -0.75
CA TYR A 264 -4.20 9.43 -1.54
C TYR A 264 -3.68 8.17 -2.24
N MET A 265 -3.52 7.08 -1.50
CA MET A 265 -3.02 5.82 -2.05
C MET A 265 -3.84 5.36 -3.27
N ALA A 266 -5.17 5.25 -3.13
CA ALA A 266 -6.01 4.80 -4.25
C ALA A 266 -6.09 5.80 -5.41
N SER A 267 -6.19 7.10 -5.12
CA SER A 267 -6.26 8.14 -6.16
C SER A 267 -4.93 8.30 -6.91
N SER A 268 -3.79 8.06 -6.25
CA SER A 268 -2.47 8.13 -6.87
C SER A 268 -2.29 7.10 -8.00
N TYR A 269 -2.86 5.90 -7.87
CA TYR A 269 -2.84 4.87 -8.92
C TYR A 269 -3.61 5.30 -10.17
N ILE A 270 -4.73 6.00 -9.96
CA ILE A 270 -5.53 6.57 -11.04
C ILE A 270 -4.77 7.70 -11.73
N LEU A 271 -4.17 8.61 -10.95
CA LEU A 271 -3.38 9.72 -11.46
C LEU A 271 -2.19 9.23 -12.29
N PHE A 272 -1.44 8.25 -11.78
CA PHE A 272 -0.36 7.59 -12.51
C PHE A 272 -0.85 7.09 -13.87
N TYR A 273 -1.96 6.35 -13.88
CA TYR A 273 -2.52 5.77 -15.09
C TYR A 273 -2.93 6.84 -16.11
N LEU A 274 -3.60 7.89 -15.65
CA LEU A 274 -4.03 9.02 -16.50
C LEU A 274 -2.85 9.74 -17.15
N ILE A 275 -1.73 9.91 -16.43
CA ILE A 275 -0.51 10.53 -16.98
C ILE A 275 0.11 9.64 -18.05
N CYS A 276 0.23 8.32 -17.79
CA CYS A 276 0.72 7.35 -18.77
C CYS A 276 -0.15 7.31 -20.02
N TRP A 277 -1.48 7.25 -19.85
CA TRP A 277 -2.44 7.26 -20.95
C TRP A 277 -2.36 8.53 -21.78
N THR A 278 -2.29 9.69 -21.12
CA THR A 278 -2.15 10.99 -21.79
C THR A 278 -0.86 11.04 -22.62
N ARG A 279 0.27 10.64 -22.04
CA ARG A 279 1.57 10.61 -22.73
C ARG A 279 1.56 9.68 -23.96
N ALA A 280 0.94 8.50 -23.84
CA ALA A 280 0.80 7.57 -24.96
C ALA A 280 0.03 8.21 -26.12
N ASN A 281 -1.09 8.89 -25.84
CA ASN A 281 -1.91 9.53 -26.88
C ASN A 281 -1.21 10.73 -27.53
N TYR A 282 -0.48 11.56 -26.77
CA TYR A 282 0.30 12.67 -27.34
C TYR A 282 1.41 12.20 -28.29
N SER A 283 2.02 11.06 -27.98
CA SER A 283 3.09 10.50 -28.81
C SER A 283 2.58 10.06 -30.19
N VAL A 284 1.36 9.51 -30.26
CA VAL A 284 0.69 9.10 -31.51
C VAL A 284 0.36 10.31 -32.39
N VAL A 285 -0.08 11.43 -31.79
CA VAL A 285 -0.42 12.64 -32.56
C VAL A 285 0.82 13.18 -33.27
N LYS A 286 1.97 13.27 -32.57
CA LYS A 286 3.22 13.76 -33.16
C LYS A 286 3.69 12.94 -34.35
N THR A 287 3.54 11.62 -34.31
CA THR A 287 3.95 10.74 -35.43
C THR A 287 3.06 10.87 -36.67
N LYS A 288 1.83 11.39 -36.55
CA LYS A 288 0.93 11.58 -37.70
C LYS A 288 1.10 12.92 -38.40
N THR A 289 1.76 13.89 -37.75
CA THR A 289 1.93 15.26 -38.25
C THR A 289 3.27 15.51 -38.94
N VAL A 290 4.10 14.48 -39.07
CA VAL A 290 5.40 14.49 -39.78
C VAL A 290 5.28 13.58 -40.99
#